data_AF-A0A1D4S7T1-F1
#
_entry.id   AF-A0A1D4S7T1-F1
#
_cell.length_a   1.000
_cell.length_b   1.000
_cell.length_c   1.000
_cell.angle_alpha   90.00
_cell.angle_beta   90.00
_cell.angle_gamma   90.00
#
_symmetry.space_group_name_H-M   'P 1'
#
loop_
_entity.id
_entity.type
_entity.pdbx_description
1 polymer ?
#
loop_
_entity_poly.entity_id
_entity_poly.type
_entity_poly.pdbx_seq_one_letter_code
_entity_poly.pdbx_strand_id
1 'polypeptide(L)'
;MVRFCQTNKVNFVEINPLEAKFKTSSLQSWKTDKSDAHKLAMLATNIENHRSSNISDDIYFELRERARFHLEMQSEQTRLKVEIVEALHQTFPGLEKLFKNRYSIIALNIAEQFPHPEIVKNKI
;
A
#
# COMPACT_ATOMS: atom_id res chain seq x y z
N MET A 1 6.82 18.38 11.15
CA MET A 1 8.23 18.80 11.33
C MET A 1 8.91 19.06 9.99
N VAL A 2 9.10 18.04 9.14
CA VAL A 2 9.73 18.16 7.79
C VAL A 2 9.12 19.29 6.94
N ARG A 3 7.80 19.28 6.74
CA ARG A 3 7.10 20.31 5.96
C ARG A 3 7.30 21.73 6.50
N PHE A 4 7.43 21.88 7.83
CA PHE A 4 7.70 23.19 8.45
C PHE A 4 9.12 23.65 8.14
N CYS A 5 10.12 22.77 8.26
CA CYS A 5 11.51 23.11 7.94
C CYS A 5 11.69 23.47 6.46
N GLN A 6 11.03 22.72 5.55
CA GLN A 6 11.00 23.04 4.12
C GLN A 6 10.35 24.39 3.83
N THR A 7 9.17 24.67 4.42
CA THR A 7 8.43 25.92 4.21
C THR A 7 9.20 27.14 4.71
N ASN A 8 9.87 27.02 5.86
CA ASN A 8 10.64 28.11 6.47
C ASN A 8 12.11 28.14 6.02
N LYS A 9 12.51 27.30 5.05
CA LYS A 9 13.89 27.17 4.55
C LYS A 9 14.93 26.97 5.66
N VAL A 10 14.55 26.24 6.71
CA VAL A 10 15.46 25.84 7.80
C VAL A 10 16.28 24.66 7.31
N ASN A 11 17.61 24.69 7.44
CA ASN A 11 18.45 23.54 7.09
C ASN A 11 18.17 22.39 8.07
N PHE A 12 17.89 21.21 7.54
CA PHE A 12 17.63 20.01 8.33
C PHE A 12 18.11 18.78 7.58
N VAL A 13 18.29 17.69 8.32
CA VAL A 13 18.61 16.37 7.76
C VAL A 13 17.58 15.36 8.26
N GLU A 14 17.09 14.53 7.35
CA GLU A 14 16.24 13.39 7.68
C GLU A 14 17.11 12.16 7.89
N ILE A 15 16.80 11.40 8.95
CA ILE A 15 17.52 10.19 9.30
C ILE A 15 16.49 9.11 9.55
N ASN A 16 16.77 7.89 9.09
CA ASN A 16 15.93 6.74 9.39
C ASN A 16 15.78 6.59 10.92
N PRO A 17 14.55 6.49 11.48
CA PRO A 17 14.34 6.32 12.93
C PRO A 17 15.12 5.17 13.56
N LEU A 18 15.35 4.08 12.81
CA LEU A 18 16.19 2.96 13.25
C LEU A 18 17.65 3.38 13.39
N GLU A 19 18.17 4.06 12.37
CA GLU A 19 19.55 4.57 12.36
C GLU A 19 19.75 5.61 13.47
N ALA A 20 18.78 6.50 13.66
CA ALA A 20 18.79 7.48 14.75
C ALA A 20 18.91 6.77 16.10
N LYS A 21 18.08 5.74 16.35
CA LYS A 21 18.14 4.96 17.59
C LYS A 21 19.51 4.31 17.82
N PHE A 22 20.14 3.76 16.78
CA PHE A 22 21.49 3.20 16.89
C PHE A 22 22.53 4.28 17.20
N LYS A 23 22.51 5.40 16.48
CA LYS A 23 23.46 6.50 16.65
C LYS A 23 23.32 7.22 17.99
N THR A 24 22.10 7.33 18.52
CA THR A 24 21.82 7.97 19.82
C THR A 24 21.79 7.01 20.99
N SER A 25 21.98 5.70 20.78
CA SER A 25 21.97 4.70 21.86
C SER A 25 23.05 4.96 22.94
N SER A 26 24.14 5.64 22.55
CA SER A 26 25.23 6.05 23.46
C SER A 26 24.97 7.36 24.21
N LEU A 27 23.88 8.06 23.89
CA LEU A 27 23.40 9.27 24.58
C LEU A 27 22.37 8.84 25.63
N GLN A 28 22.77 8.81 26.91
CA GLN A 28 21.85 8.50 28.01
C GLN A 28 21.09 9.77 28.41
N SER A 29 19.77 9.69 28.60
CA SER A 29 18.91 10.88 28.84
C SER A 29 19.12 11.60 30.18
N TRP A 30 20.07 11.15 31.02
CA TRP A 30 20.25 11.61 32.40
C TRP A 30 21.63 12.23 32.66
N LYS A 31 22.47 12.48 31.63
CA LYS A 31 23.81 13.07 31.78
C LYS A 31 23.85 14.52 31.27
N THR A 32 24.43 15.41 32.07
CA THR A 32 24.27 16.87 31.94
C THR A 32 25.36 17.54 31.07
N ASP A 33 24.86 18.31 30.10
CA ASP A 33 25.33 19.56 29.47
C ASP A 33 26.66 19.76 28.72
N LYS A 34 27.75 19.01 28.91
CA LYS A 34 28.98 19.29 28.10
C LYS A 34 29.42 18.15 27.20
N SER A 35 29.55 16.94 27.73
CA SER A 35 29.96 15.78 26.94
C SER A 35 28.91 15.41 25.90
N ASP A 36 27.63 15.52 26.25
CA ASP A 36 26.53 15.09 25.40
C ASP A 36 26.24 16.13 24.30
N ALA A 37 26.38 17.43 24.61
CA ALA A 37 26.40 18.49 23.59
C ALA A 37 27.52 18.28 22.56
N HIS A 38 28.73 17.90 23.02
CA HIS A 38 29.85 17.62 22.11
C HIS A 38 29.60 16.38 21.24
N LYS A 39 29.05 15.30 21.81
CA LYS A 39 28.67 14.10 21.06
C LYS A 39 27.56 14.38 20.04
N LEU A 40 26.56 15.20 20.41
CA LEU A 40 25.50 15.63 19.49
C LEU A 40 26.06 16.45 18.33
N ALA A 41 27.00 17.36 18.58
CA ALA A 41 27.67 18.13 17.53
C ALA A 41 28.47 17.21 16.58
N MET A 42 29.24 16.26 17.12
CA MET A 42 29.96 15.25 16.33
C MET A 42 29.01 14.36 15.50
N LEU A 43 27.86 13.99 16.06
CA LEU A 43 26.84 13.24 15.32
C LEU A 43 26.31 14.09 14.16
N ALA A 44 25.97 15.35 14.40
CA ALA A 44 25.44 16.26 13.38
C ALA A 44 26.41 16.44 12.21
N THR A 45 27.71 16.63 12.45
CA THR A 45 28.72 16.76 11.39
C THR A 45 28.87 15.49 10.56
N ASN A 46 28.76 14.31 11.18
CA ASN A 46 28.82 13.03 10.47
C ASN A 46 27.56 12.75 9.64
N ILE A 47 26.42 13.26 10.08
CA ILE A 47 25.13 13.12 9.39
C ILE A 47 25.12 13.93 8.08
N GLU A 48 25.68 15.14 8.06
CA GLU A 48 25.75 15.97 6.85
C GLU A 48 26.57 15.32 5.71
N ASN A 49 27.60 14.54 6.07
CA ASN A 49 28.44 13.81 5.11
C ASN A 49 27.73 12.58 4.50
N HIS A 50 26.65 12.11 5.13
CA HIS A 50 25.85 10.96 4.70
C HIS A 50 24.47 11.39 4.22
N ARG A 51 24.35 12.51 3.50
CA ARG A 51 23.15 12.79 2.69
C ARG A 51 23.00 11.67 1.68
N SER A 52 22.24 10.64 2.03
CA SER A 52 21.85 9.57 1.14
C SER A 52 21.18 10.24 -0.05
N SER A 53 21.77 10.05 -1.23
CA SER A 53 21.27 10.61 -2.47
C SER A 53 19.78 10.26 -2.60
N ASN A 54 18.92 11.27 -2.74
CA ASN A 54 17.45 11.17 -2.84
C ASN A 54 16.94 10.18 -3.91
N ILE A 55 17.84 9.67 -4.77
CA ILE A 55 17.58 8.69 -5.82
C ILE A 55 16.97 7.38 -5.28
N SER A 56 17.31 6.97 -4.05
CA SER A 56 16.70 5.77 -3.45
C SER A 56 15.21 5.94 -3.18
N ASP A 57 14.79 7.14 -2.80
CA ASP A 57 13.44 7.35 -2.26
C ASP A 57 12.38 7.32 -3.36
N ASP A 58 12.70 7.81 -4.56
CA ASP A 58 11.79 7.77 -5.70
C ASP A 58 11.46 6.33 -6.13
N ILE A 59 12.46 5.44 -6.16
CA ILE A 59 12.28 4.02 -6.51
C ILE A 59 11.42 3.31 -5.47
N TYR A 60 11.71 3.52 -4.18
CA TYR A 60 10.91 2.91 -3.11
C TYR A 60 9.50 3.50 -3.02
N PHE A 61 9.33 4.78 -3.33
CA PHE A 61 8.03 5.42 -3.43
C PHE A 61 7.21 4.78 -4.55
N GLU A 62 7.77 4.68 -5.76
CA GLU A 62 7.09 4.07 -6.90
C GLU A 62 6.72 2.61 -6.63
N LEU A 63 7.64 1.83 -6.05
CA LEU A 63 7.38 0.45 -5.67
C LEU A 63 6.22 0.35 -4.67
N ARG A 64 6.18 1.23 -3.68
CA ARG A 64 5.11 1.28 -2.67
C ARG A 64 3.76 1.64 -3.31
N GLU A 65 3.73 2.59 -4.23
CA GLU A 65 2.50 2.96 -4.94
C GLU A 65 1.99 1.80 -5.80
N ARG A 66 2.88 1.11 -6.54
CA ARG A 66 2.53 -0.08 -7.31
C ARG A 66 1.98 -1.20 -6.44
N ALA A 67 2.59 -1.43 -5.27
CA ALA A 67 2.12 -2.43 -4.31
C ALA A 67 0.73 -2.08 -3.75
N ARG A 68 0.48 -0.82 -3.42
CA ARG A 68 -0.86 -0.34 -2.99
C ARG A 68 -1.90 -0.55 -4.07
N PHE A 69 -1.61 -0.14 -5.30
CA PHE A 69 -2.51 -0.33 -6.43
C PHE A 69 -2.83 -1.80 -6.68
N HIS A 70 -1.85 -2.68 -6.57
CA HIS A 70 -2.08 -4.12 -6.71
C HIS A 70 -3.02 -4.67 -5.64
N LEU A 71 -2.86 -4.27 -4.39
CA LEU A 71 -3.75 -4.68 -3.29
C LEU A 71 -5.18 -4.15 -3.48
N GLU A 72 -5.31 -2.90 -3.95
CA GLU A 72 -6.60 -2.31 -4.30
C GLU A 72 -7.29 -3.13 -5.39
N MET A 73 -6.60 -3.44 -6.50
CA MET A 73 -7.14 -4.28 -7.57
C MET A 73 -7.56 -5.67 -7.09
N GLN A 74 -6.81 -6.31 -6.20
CA GLN A 74 -7.22 -7.59 -5.61
C GLN A 74 -8.49 -7.47 -4.76
N SER A 75 -8.59 -6.39 -3.97
CA SER A 75 -9.77 -6.14 -3.13
C SER A 75 -11.01 -5.90 -3.98
N GLU A 76 -10.88 -5.11 -5.05
CA GLU A 76 -11.92 -4.82 -6.01
C GLU A 76 -12.37 -6.07 -6.76
N GLN A 77 -11.42 -6.89 -7.23
CA GLN A 77 -11.73 -8.18 -7.85
C GLN A 77 -12.51 -9.09 -6.90
N THR A 78 -12.16 -9.10 -5.61
CA THR A 78 -12.87 -9.91 -4.61
C THR A 78 -14.28 -9.38 -4.36
N ARG A 79 -14.45 -8.05 -4.29
CA ARG A 79 -15.76 -7.41 -4.17
C ARG A 79 -16.68 -7.75 -5.34
N LEU A 80 -16.20 -7.58 -6.58
CA LEU A 80 -16.98 -7.89 -7.78
C LEU A 80 -17.40 -9.36 -7.84
N LYS A 81 -16.53 -10.28 -7.40
CA LYS A 81 -16.88 -11.71 -7.31
C LYS A 81 -18.06 -11.97 -6.38
N VAL A 82 -18.07 -11.32 -5.22
CA VAL A 82 -19.18 -11.43 -4.26
C VAL A 82 -20.47 -10.86 -4.85
N GLU A 83 -20.38 -9.66 -5.43
CA GLU A 83 -21.52 -8.97 -6.04
C GLU A 83 -22.17 -9.79 -7.18
N ILE A 84 -21.35 -10.40 -8.05
CA ILE A 84 -21.85 -11.30 -9.11
C ILE A 84 -22.60 -12.49 -8.51
N VAL A 85 -22.07 -13.10 -7.46
CA VAL A 85 -22.73 -14.25 -6.81
C VAL A 85 -24.04 -13.82 -6.15
N GLU A 86 -24.07 -12.67 -5.48
CA GLU A 86 -25.29 -12.13 -4.87
C GLU A 86 -26.35 -11.82 -5.92
N ALA A 87 -25.99 -11.19 -7.03
CA ALA A 87 -26.91 -10.92 -8.13
C ALA A 87 -27.46 -12.21 -8.74
N LEU A 88 -26.58 -13.21 -8.99
CA LEU A 88 -26.99 -14.50 -9.51
C LEU A 88 -27.91 -15.28 -8.56
N HIS A 89 -27.69 -15.19 -7.24
CA HIS A 89 -28.60 -15.80 -6.27
C HIS A 89 -30.02 -15.20 -6.35
N GLN A 90 -30.14 -13.90 -6.64
CA GLN A 90 -31.43 -13.22 -6.73
C GLN A 90 -32.15 -13.52 -8.05
N THR A 91 -31.43 -13.60 -9.18
CA THR A 91 -32.05 -13.72 -10.51
C THR A 91 -32.02 -15.14 -11.09
N PHE A 92 -30.93 -15.88 -10.90
CA PHE A 92 -30.71 -17.17 -11.56
C PHE A 92 -29.81 -18.12 -10.74
N PRO A 93 -30.24 -18.57 -9.54
CA PRO A 93 -29.43 -19.40 -8.65
C PRO A 93 -29.06 -20.77 -9.25
N GLY A 94 -29.81 -21.23 -10.26
CA GLY A 94 -29.51 -22.48 -10.97
C GLY A 94 -28.23 -22.42 -11.81
N LEU A 95 -27.87 -21.23 -12.32
CA LEU A 95 -26.69 -21.05 -13.17
C LEU A 95 -25.40 -21.34 -12.41
N GLU A 96 -25.39 -21.04 -11.11
CA GLU A 96 -24.26 -21.27 -10.23
C GLU A 96 -23.85 -22.76 -10.16
N LYS A 97 -24.84 -23.66 -10.19
CA LYS A 97 -24.63 -25.11 -10.07
C LYS A 97 -24.11 -25.76 -11.34
N LEU A 98 -24.16 -25.05 -12.48
CA LEU A 98 -23.75 -25.60 -13.79
C LEU A 98 -22.24 -25.54 -14.01
N PHE A 99 -21.52 -24.64 -13.33
CA PHE A 99 -20.10 -24.42 -13.55
C PHE A 99 -19.27 -24.85 -12.35
N LYS A 100 -18.23 -25.65 -12.59
CA LYS A 100 -17.21 -25.99 -11.57
C LYS A 100 -16.44 -24.74 -11.10
N ASN A 101 -16.25 -23.76 -12.00
CA ASN A 101 -15.70 -22.44 -11.67
C ASN A 101 -16.69 -21.34 -12.12
N ARG A 102 -17.31 -20.69 -11.12
CA ARG A 102 -18.31 -19.63 -11.29
C ARG A 102 -17.79 -18.36 -11.95
N TYR A 103 -16.47 -18.14 -11.91
CA TYR A 103 -15.81 -16.97 -12.48
C TYR A 103 -15.02 -17.30 -13.75
N SER A 104 -15.23 -18.48 -14.32
CA SER A 104 -14.67 -18.80 -15.63
C SER A 104 -15.24 -17.86 -16.69
N ILE A 105 -14.45 -17.53 -17.71
CA ILE A 105 -14.89 -16.65 -18.82
C ILE A 105 -16.19 -17.17 -19.43
N ILE A 106 -16.33 -18.50 -19.57
CA ILE A 106 -17.55 -19.13 -20.08
C ILE A 106 -18.75 -18.86 -19.17
N ALA A 107 -18.60 -19.05 -17.85
CA ALA A 107 -19.68 -18.80 -16.89
C ALA A 107 -20.10 -17.33 -16.89
N LEU A 108 -19.14 -16.40 -16.94
CA LEU A 108 -19.41 -14.97 -16.99
C LEU A 108 -20.11 -14.55 -18.29
N ASN A 109 -19.64 -15.04 -19.44
CA ASN A 109 -20.28 -14.77 -20.73
C ASN A 109 -21.72 -15.30 -20.77
N ILE A 110 -21.97 -16.48 -20.19
CA ILE A 110 -23.32 -17.05 -20.13
C ILE A 110 -24.21 -16.24 -19.19
N ALA A 111 -23.70 -15.82 -18.02
CA ALA A 111 -24.43 -14.95 -17.10
C ALA A 111 -24.80 -13.60 -17.74
N GLU A 112 -23.90 -13.03 -18.55
CA GLU A 112 -24.14 -11.78 -19.29
C GLU A 112 -25.21 -11.96 -20.37
N GLN A 113 -25.17 -13.06 -21.14
CA GLN A 113 -26.13 -13.33 -22.20
C GLN A 113 -27.50 -13.81 -21.70
N PHE A 114 -27.54 -14.45 -20.53
CA PHE A 114 -28.73 -15.06 -19.94
C PHE A 114 -28.86 -14.71 -18.45
N PRO A 115 -29.20 -13.44 -18.12
CA PRO A 115 -29.27 -12.99 -16.73
C PRO A 115 -30.49 -13.55 -15.96
N HIS A 116 -31.49 -14.10 -16.66
CA HIS A 116 -32.72 -14.62 -16.07
C HIS A 116 -33.14 -15.96 -16.72
N PRO A 117 -33.65 -16.95 -15.95
CA PRO A 117 -34.02 -18.27 -16.46
C PRO A 117 -35.01 -18.25 -17.63
N GLU A 118 -35.95 -17.30 -17.63
CA GLU A 118 -36.97 -17.16 -18.68
C GLU A 118 -36.38 -16.83 -20.07
N ILE A 119 -35.23 -16.15 -20.11
CA ILE A 119 -34.54 -15.85 -21.37
C ILE A 119 -33.98 -17.14 -21.99
N VAL A 120 -33.59 -18.10 -21.16
CA VAL A 120 -33.14 -19.42 -21.62
C VAL A 120 -34.32 -20.20 -22.21
N LYS A 121 -35.48 -20.17 -21.55
CA LYS A 121 -36.70 -20.86 -22.04
C LYS A 121 -37.22 -20.32 -23.37
N ASN A 122 -37.11 -19.02 -23.62
CA ASN A 122 -37.61 -18.41 -24.86
C ASN A 122 -36.71 -18.65 -26.09
N LYS A 123 -35.53 -19.25 -25.89
CA LYS A 123 -34.53 -19.53 -26.96
C LYS A 123 -34.40 -21.02 -27.29
N ILE A 124 -35.07 -21.90 -26.54
CA ILE A 124 -35.12 -23.35 -26.74
C ILE A 124 -36.53 -23.70 -27.22
#